data_AF-A0A838UBF6-F1
#
_entry.id   AF-A0A838UBF6-F1
#
_cell.length_a   1.000
_cell.length_b   1.000
_cell.length_c   1.000
_cell.angle_alpha   90.00
_cell.angle_beta   90.00
_cell.angle_gamma   90.00
#
_symmetry.space_group_name_H-M   'P 1'
#
loop_
_entity.id
_entity.type
_entity.pdbx_description
1 polymer ?
#
loop_
_entity_poly.entity_id
_entity_poly.type
_entity_poly.pdbx_seq_one_letter_code
_entity_poly.pdbx_strand_id
1 'polypeptide(L)'
;MKIIPVLFALLLLPILSTSQTMPTGADPVMWARAIKIHRKAVIVDGHNDVPSPMVDEDFDLATNSVGKYHRDGDPFHTDLARLKASGITGEFFSIYVGGNRMQTHDAMRRAMDLIDATYREAEKHSSQLMMCSTAAEIRRAKKSGKMCVLMGLEGGYAIENSLYALRN
;
A
#
# COMPACT_ATOMS: atom_id res chain seq x y z
N MET A 1 -57.54 17.02 -4.04
CA MET A 1 -56.18 17.48 -3.69
C MET A 1 -55.72 16.78 -2.42
N LYS A 2 -54.81 15.80 -2.52
CA LYS A 2 -54.21 15.14 -1.36
C LYS A 2 -52.76 15.61 -1.25
N ILE A 3 -52.43 16.25 -0.13
CA ILE A 3 -51.08 16.74 0.20
C ILE A 3 -50.32 15.55 0.78
N ILE A 4 -49.20 15.17 0.15
CA ILE A 4 -48.27 14.17 0.66
C ILE A 4 -47.17 14.92 1.42
N PRO A 5 -46.90 14.64 2.71
CA PRO A 5 -45.79 15.27 3.40
C PRO A 5 -44.50 14.52 3.02
N VAL A 6 -43.53 15.26 2.47
CA VAL A 6 -42.17 14.77 2.22
C VAL A 6 -41.43 14.78 3.56
N LEU A 7 -41.15 13.60 4.10
CA LEU A 7 -40.35 13.42 5.31
C LEU A 7 -38.86 13.51 4.92
N PHE A 8 -38.20 14.61 5.28
CA PHE A 8 -36.75 14.78 5.13
C PHE A 8 -36.04 13.98 6.24
N ALA A 9 -35.52 12.80 5.92
CA ALA A 9 -34.63 12.07 6.81
C ALA A 9 -33.21 12.65 6.70
N LEU A 10 -32.76 13.38 7.73
CA LEU A 10 -31.34 13.73 7.88
C LEU A 10 -30.54 12.44 8.16
N LEU A 11 -29.89 11.92 7.14
CA LEU A 11 -28.83 10.92 7.27
C LEU A 11 -27.61 11.56 7.92
N LEU A 12 -27.51 11.46 9.26
CA LEU A 12 -26.25 11.60 9.98
C LEU A 12 -25.35 10.43 9.57
N LEU A 13 -24.55 10.63 8.53
CA LEU A 13 -23.44 9.73 8.20
C LEU A 13 -22.44 9.77 9.36
N PRO A 14 -22.20 8.66 10.08
CA PRO A 14 -21.11 8.60 11.03
C PRO A 14 -19.82 8.72 10.22
N ILE A 15 -19.14 9.85 10.36
CA ILE A 15 -17.77 10.02 9.91
C ILE A 15 -16.94 9.13 10.83
N LEU A 16 -16.81 7.84 10.48
CA LEU A 16 -15.75 7.00 11.01
C LEU A 16 -14.43 7.61 10.53
N SER A 17 -13.94 8.56 11.32
CA SER A 17 -12.60 9.07 11.18
C SER A 17 -11.67 7.91 11.52
N THR A 18 -11.17 7.23 10.50
CA THR A 18 -10.04 6.30 10.60
C THR A 18 -8.77 7.10 10.88
N SER A 19 -8.76 7.82 12.00
CA SER A 19 -7.53 8.38 12.54
C SER A 19 -6.72 7.23 13.11
N GLN A 20 -5.40 7.29 12.95
CA GLN A 20 -4.49 6.50 13.79
C GLN A 20 -4.95 6.64 15.25
N THR A 21 -5.09 5.49 15.92
CA THR A 21 -5.42 5.43 17.33
C THR A 21 -4.26 5.99 18.14
N MET A 22 -4.58 6.85 19.10
CA MET A 22 -3.57 7.37 20.02
C MET A 22 -3.00 6.21 20.86
N PRO A 23 -1.67 6.05 20.94
CA PRO A 23 -1.07 5.06 21.80
C PRO A 23 -1.47 5.26 23.26
N THR A 24 -1.62 4.15 24.00
CA THR A 24 -1.85 4.21 25.45
C THR A 24 -0.73 4.98 26.14
N GLY A 25 -1.08 5.97 26.96
CA GLY A 25 -0.11 6.79 27.69
C GLY A 25 0.50 7.95 26.89
N ALA A 26 0.12 8.16 25.64
CA ALA A 26 0.55 9.33 24.88
C ALA A 26 -0.12 10.62 25.38
N ASP A 27 0.63 11.72 25.40
CA ASP A 27 0.07 13.05 25.69
C ASP A 27 -0.89 13.49 24.56
N PRO A 28 -2.16 13.84 24.87
CA PRO A 28 -3.15 14.16 23.84
C PRO A 28 -2.80 15.39 22.98
N VAL A 29 -2.13 16.39 23.56
CA VAL A 29 -1.76 17.63 22.85
C VAL A 29 -0.64 17.34 21.86
N MET A 30 0.37 16.60 22.29
CA MET A 30 1.49 16.17 21.46
C MET A 30 1.02 15.21 20.36
N TRP A 31 0.11 14.28 20.68
CA TRP A 31 -0.49 13.38 19.69
C TRP A 31 -1.24 14.14 18.61
N ALA A 32 -2.13 15.07 18.99
CA ALA A 32 -2.86 15.90 18.04
C ALA A 32 -1.92 16.72 17.15
N ARG A 33 -0.83 17.26 17.72
CA ARG A 33 0.20 17.97 16.96
C ARG A 33 0.92 17.05 15.97
N ALA A 34 1.31 15.85 16.40
CA ALA A 34 1.97 14.85 15.55
C ALA A 34 1.08 14.46 14.36
N ILE A 35 -0.18 14.12 14.60
CA ILE A 35 -1.14 13.77 13.54
C ILE A 35 -1.34 14.93 12.56
N LYS A 36 -1.41 16.18 13.04
CA LYS A 36 -1.51 17.35 12.15
C LYS A 36 -0.29 17.51 11.24
N ILE A 37 0.91 17.23 11.74
CA ILE A 37 2.15 17.26 10.94
C ILE A 37 2.14 16.09 9.94
N HIS A 38 1.86 14.88 10.41
CA HIS A 38 1.82 13.65 9.63
C HIS A 38 0.89 13.76 8.41
N ARG A 39 -0.35 14.22 8.61
CA ARG A 39 -1.31 14.41 7.51
C ARG A 39 -0.87 15.45 6.48
N LYS A 40 -0.10 16.46 6.89
CA LYS A 40 0.45 17.49 6.00
C LYS A 40 1.71 17.03 5.26
N ALA A 41 2.53 16.17 5.86
CA ALA A 41 3.80 15.71 5.31
C ALA A 41 3.63 14.78 4.10
N VAL A 42 4.56 14.84 3.15
CA VAL A 42 4.72 13.77 2.16
C VAL A 42 5.53 12.67 2.83
N ILE A 43 4.91 11.52 3.06
CA ILE A 43 5.53 10.39 3.74
C ILE A 43 5.74 9.29 2.72
N VAL A 44 6.97 8.82 2.64
CA VAL A 44 7.37 7.74 1.74
C VAL A 44 7.97 6.64 2.59
N ASP A 45 7.34 5.47 2.60
CA ASP A 45 7.96 4.27 3.15
C ASP A 45 8.90 3.67 2.09
N GLY A 46 10.07 3.23 2.54
CA GLY A 46 11.13 2.76 1.67
C GLY A 46 11.06 1.28 1.32
N HIS A 47 10.24 0.48 2.01
CA HIS A 47 10.25 -0.97 1.82
C HIS A 47 9.01 -1.68 2.36
N ASN A 48 8.27 -2.36 1.50
CA ASN A 48 7.14 -3.20 1.90
C ASN A 48 7.06 -4.49 1.09
N ASP A 49 7.18 -5.64 1.76
CA ASP A 49 7.19 -6.96 1.12
C ASP A 49 5.81 -7.50 0.74
N VAL A 50 4.75 -6.67 0.82
CA VAL A 50 3.38 -7.07 0.46
C VAL A 50 3.21 -7.65 -0.96
N PRO A 51 4.06 -7.40 -1.98
CA PRO A 51 3.95 -8.15 -3.24
C PRO A 51 4.17 -9.66 -3.09
N SER A 52 5.00 -10.11 -2.16
CA SER A 52 5.27 -11.54 -1.94
C SER A 52 3.99 -12.33 -1.63
N PRO A 53 3.18 -11.98 -0.61
CA PRO A 53 1.91 -12.67 -0.37
C PRO A 53 0.86 -12.43 -1.47
N MET A 54 0.92 -11.35 -2.26
CA MET A 54 0.04 -11.22 -3.44
C MET A 54 0.30 -12.35 -4.44
N VAL A 55 1.57 -12.72 -4.64
CA VAL A 55 1.95 -13.80 -5.56
C VAL A 55 1.81 -15.18 -4.90
N ASP A 56 2.30 -15.33 -3.67
CA ASP A 56 2.47 -16.64 -3.03
C ASP A 56 1.19 -17.13 -2.34
N GLU A 57 0.33 -16.21 -1.93
CA GLU A 57 -0.88 -16.47 -1.15
C GLU A 57 -2.16 -15.95 -1.81
N ASP A 58 -2.08 -15.38 -3.02
CA ASP A 58 -3.20 -14.72 -3.72
C ASP A 58 -3.87 -13.63 -2.85
N PHE A 59 -3.04 -12.89 -2.09
CA PHE A 59 -3.52 -11.86 -1.19
C PHE A 59 -3.98 -10.61 -1.93
N ASP A 60 -5.28 -10.30 -1.82
CA ASP A 60 -5.87 -9.04 -2.29
C ASP A 60 -5.74 -7.95 -1.21
N LEU A 61 -5.18 -6.78 -1.54
CA LEU A 61 -5.02 -5.66 -0.62
C LEU A 61 -6.35 -5.11 -0.08
N ALA A 62 -7.48 -5.36 -0.74
CA ALA A 62 -8.79 -5.04 -0.19
C ALA A 62 -9.17 -5.93 1.01
N THR A 63 -8.45 -7.04 1.21
CA THR A 63 -8.64 -7.93 2.35
C THR A 63 -8.14 -7.27 3.63
N ASN A 64 -9.03 -7.11 4.62
CA ASN A 64 -8.64 -6.66 5.96
C ASN A 64 -7.59 -7.62 6.54
N SER A 65 -6.42 -7.10 6.88
CA SER A 65 -5.25 -7.86 7.34
C SER A 65 -5.16 -7.97 8.87
N VAL A 66 -6.01 -7.26 9.63
CA VAL A 66 -5.96 -7.23 11.09
C VAL A 66 -6.18 -8.63 11.68
N GLY A 67 -5.21 -9.10 12.47
CA GLY A 67 -5.26 -10.40 13.14
C GLY A 67 -5.06 -11.59 12.20
N LYS A 68 -4.66 -11.35 10.94
CA LYS A 68 -4.32 -12.39 9.97
C LYS A 68 -2.81 -12.57 9.90
N TYR A 69 -2.42 -13.77 9.52
CA TYR A 69 -1.03 -14.20 9.47
C TYR A 69 -0.73 -14.85 8.12
N HIS A 70 0.49 -14.61 7.65
CA HIS A 70 1.14 -15.31 6.56
C HIS A 70 1.22 -16.81 6.86
N ARG A 71 1.49 -17.61 5.82
CA ARG A 71 1.68 -19.07 5.97
C ARG A 71 2.84 -19.46 6.88
N ASP A 72 3.86 -18.61 6.99
CA ASP A 72 5.01 -18.80 7.88
C ASP A 72 4.74 -18.39 9.34
N GLY A 73 3.58 -17.80 9.61
CA GLY A 73 3.15 -17.38 10.94
C GLY A 73 3.40 -15.91 11.27
N ASP A 74 4.00 -15.12 10.37
CA ASP A 74 4.17 -13.69 10.58
C ASP A 74 2.85 -12.92 10.38
N PRO A 75 2.56 -11.86 11.14
CA PRO A 75 1.33 -11.09 10.96
C PRO A 75 1.35 -10.24 9.69
N PHE A 76 0.20 -10.14 9.02
CA PHE A 76 0.05 -9.18 7.92
C PHE A 76 0.02 -7.74 8.45
N HIS A 77 0.76 -6.85 7.80
CA HIS A 77 0.85 -5.44 8.18
C HIS A 77 0.14 -4.48 7.21
N THR A 78 -0.13 -4.92 5.98
CA THR A 78 -0.56 -4.05 4.89
C THR A 78 -1.92 -4.49 4.32
N ASP A 79 -2.85 -3.54 4.22
CA ASP A 79 -4.09 -3.62 3.43
C ASP A 79 -4.53 -2.19 3.05
N LEU A 80 -5.46 -2.03 2.11
CA LEU A 80 -5.91 -0.71 1.64
C LEU A 80 -6.51 0.14 2.75
N ALA A 81 -7.20 -0.46 3.73
CA ALA A 81 -7.80 0.28 4.83
C ALA A 81 -6.71 0.86 5.76
N ARG A 82 -5.68 0.07 6.05
CA ARG A 82 -4.50 0.49 6.81
C ARG A 82 -3.69 1.54 6.06
N LEU A 83 -3.45 1.37 4.76
CA LEU A 83 -2.73 2.35 3.92
C LEU A 83 -3.47 3.70 3.89
N LYS A 84 -4.79 3.68 3.73
CA LYS A 84 -5.62 4.89 3.81
C LYS A 84 -5.58 5.53 5.20
N ALA A 85 -5.70 4.73 6.25
CA ALA A 85 -5.68 5.21 7.64
C ALA A 85 -4.31 5.77 8.01
N SER A 86 -3.21 5.17 7.54
CA SER A 86 -1.84 5.61 7.83
C SER A 86 -1.55 6.99 7.26
N GLY A 87 -2.10 7.32 6.08
CA GLY A 87 -1.80 8.59 5.41
C GLY A 87 -0.40 8.64 4.78
N ILE A 88 0.24 7.48 4.60
CA ILE A 88 1.44 7.35 3.77
C ILE A 88 1.10 7.81 2.35
N THR A 89 2.03 8.56 1.74
CA THR A 89 1.83 9.15 0.42
C THR A 89 2.37 8.26 -0.68
N GLY A 90 3.49 7.59 -0.45
CA GLY A 90 4.01 6.58 -1.35
C GLY A 90 4.69 5.44 -0.61
N GLU A 91 4.66 4.27 -1.21
CA GLU A 91 5.25 3.04 -0.69
C GLU A 91 6.11 2.42 -1.77
N PHE A 92 7.34 2.04 -1.43
CA PHE A 92 8.14 1.16 -2.27
C PHE A 92 7.76 -0.29 -1.99
N PHE A 93 6.97 -0.86 -2.89
CA PHE A 93 6.68 -2.28 -2.91
C PHE A 93 7.94 -3.04 -3.32
N SER A 94 8.38 -3.93 -2.44
CA SER A 94 9.59 -4.72 -2.64
C SER A 94 9.33 -5.82 -3.66
N ILE A 95 10.08 -5.76 -4.76
CA ILE A 95 10.21 -6.86 -5.72
C ILE A 95 11.31 -7.77 -5.16
N TYR A 96 10.98 -8.50 -4.10
CA TYR A 96 11.88 -9.36 -3.35
C TYR A 96 12.13 -10.70 -4.03
N VAL A 97 13.41 -11.03 -4.25
CA VAL A 97 13.78 -12.21 -5.01
C VAL A 97 14.51 -13.31 -4.24
N GLY A 98 14.83 -13.28 -2.95
CA GLY A 98 15.48 -14.43 -2.25
C GLY A 98 16.76 -15.03 -2.90
N GLY A 99 17.92 -14.88 -2.24
CA GLY A 99 19.22 -15.30 -2.81
C GLY A 99 19.35 -16.79 -3.15
N ASN A 100 18.52 -17.66 -2.56
CA ASN A 100 18.46 -19.08 -2.92
C ASN A 100 18.05 -19.33 -4.38
N ARG A 101 17.31 -18.40 -5.00
CA ARG A 101 16.87 -18.51 -6.40
C ARG A 101 17.99 -18.39 -7.44
N MET A 102 19.18 -17.98 -7.01
CA MET A 102 20.38 -18.03 -7.86
C MET A 102 20.73 -19.46 -8.30
N GLN A 103 20.36 -20.46 -7.52
CA GLN A 103 20.67 -21.87 -7.79
C GLN A 103 19.66 -22.49 -8.77
N THR A 104 18.46 -21.93 -8.86
CA THR A 104 17.33 -22.43 -9.64
C THR A 104 17.16 -21.73 -10.99
N HIS A 105 17.92 -20.65 -11.25
CA HIS A 105 17.86 -19.86 -12.47
C HIS A 105 16.43 -19.36 -12.81
N ASP A 106 15.66 -19.00 -11.77
CA ASP A 106 14.30 -18.46 -11.89
C ASP A 106 14.14 -17.10 -11.18
N ALA A 107 15.27 -16.43 -10.89
CA ALA A 107 15.29 -15.17 -10.17
C ALA A 107 14.59 -14.05 -10.98
N MET A 108 14.88 -13.96 -12.28
CA MET A 108 14.23 -12.99 -13.16
C MET A 108 12.72 -13.26 -13.26
N ARG A 109 12.33 -14.54 -13.37
CA ARG A 109 10.91 -14.91 -13.43
C ARG A 109 10.17 -14.46 -12.17
N ARG A 110 10.74 -14.72 -10.99
CA ARG A 110 10.15 -14.27 -9.72
C ARG A 110 9.99 -12.75 -9.68
N ALA A 111 11.00 -11.99 -10.13
CA ALA A 111 10.90 -10.53 -10.19
C ALA A 111 9.73 -10.09 -11.08
N MET A 112 9.58 -10.71 -12.25
CA MET A 112 8.49 -10.39 -13.18
C MET A 112 7.11 -10.74 -12.62
N ASP A 113 6.96 -11.87 -11.92
CA ASP A 113 5.70 -12.25 -11.28
C ASP A 113 5.26 -11.20 -10.23
N LEU A 114 6.21 -10.67 -9.45
CA LEU A 114 5.96 -9.63 -8.44
C LEU A 114 5.66 -8.26 -9.06
N ILE A 115 6.36 -7.90 -10.13
CA ILE A 115 6.12 -6.67 -10.89
C ILE A 115 4.70 -6.71 -11.49
N ASP A 116 4.35 -7.82 -12.13
CA ASP A 116 3.02 -8.04 -12.71
C ASP A 116 1.92 -7.99 -11.64
N ALA A 117 2.11 -8.67 -10.51
CA ALA A 117 1.16 -8.61 -9.39
C ALA A 117 0.97 -7.18 -8.88
N THR A 118 2.06 -6.42 -8.75
CA THR A 118 2.00 -5.01 -8.33
C THR A 118 1.20 -4.16 -9.30
N TYR A 119 1.42 -4.29 -10.62
CA TYR A 119 0.64 -3.57 -11.62
C TYR A 119 -0.83 -3.94 -11.58
N ARG A 120 -1.16 -5.24 -11.57
CA ARG A 120 -2.55 -5.71 -11.51
C ARG A 120 -3.27 -5.22 -10.27
N GLU A 121 -2.61 -5.23 -9.12
CA GLU A 121 -3.21 -4.80 -7.86
C GLU A 121 -3.45 -3.28 -7.86
N ALA A 122 -2.52 -2.49 -8.39
CA ALA A 122 -2.70 -1.05 -8.55
C ALA A 122 -3.81 -0.71 -9.57
N GLU A 123 -3.95 -1.48 -10.64
CA GLU A 123 -5.04 -1.32 -11.62
C GLU A 123 -6.40 -1.66 -11.02
N LYS A 124 -6.50 -2.82 -10.37
CA LYS A 124 -7.69 -3.31 -9.68
C LYS A 124 -8.21 -2.31 -8.64
N HIS A 125 -7.29 -1.68 -7.92
CA HIS A 125 -7.61 -0.69 -6.87
C HIS A 125 -7.26 0.74 -7.27
N SER A 126 -7.36 1.08 -8.56
CA SER A 126 -6.95 2.37 -9.12
C SER A 126 -7.69 3.59 -8.57
N SER A 127 -8.80 3.41 -7.85
CA SER A 127 -9.45 4.49 -7.10
C SER A 127 -8.64 4.94 -5.87
N GLN A 128 -7.80 4.06 -5.32
CA GLN A 128 -7.00 4.27 -4.10
C GLN A 128 -5.49 4.27 -4.39
N LEU A 129 -5.05 3.52 -5.39
CA LEU A 129 -3.64 3.36 -5.75
C LEU A 129 -3.31 4.08 -7.07
N MET A 130 -2.06 4.51 -7.22
CA MET A 130 -1.50 5.08 -8.44
C MET A 130 -0.07 4.59 -8.60
N MET A 131 0.25 3.95 -9.73
CA MET A 131 1.64 3.63 -10.06
C MET A 131 2.44 4.92 -10.28
N CYS A 132 3.68 4.91 -9.79
CA CYS A 132 4.57 6.05 -9.83
C CYS A 132 6.01 5.63 -10.08
N SER A 133 6.78 6.54 -10.68
CA SER A 133 8.22 6.42 -10.93
C SER A 133 8.99 7.70 -10.57
N THR A 134 8.30 8.79 -10.21
CA THR A 134 8.92 10.09 -9.94
C THR A 134 8.43 10.75 -8.65
N ALA A 135 9.26 11.62 -8.08
CA ALA A 135 8.86 12.44 -6.94
C ALA A 135 7.70 13.40 -7.26
N ALA A 136 7.54 13.79 -8.52
CA ALA A 136 6.39 14.59 -8.95
C ALA A 136 5.10 13.77 -8.87
N GLU A 137 5.14 12.48 -9.24
CA GLU A 137 4.02 11.55 -9.13
C GLU A 137 3.59 11.30 -7.69
N ILE A 138 4.54 11.13 -6.76
CA ILE A 138 4.24 11.05 -5.32
C ILE A 138 3.40 12.26 -4.88
N ARG A 139 3.79 13.47 -5.28
CA ARG A 139 3.04 14.69 -4.94
C ARG A 139 1.67 14.74 -5.62
N ARG A 140 1.54 14.26 -6.86
CA ARG A 140 0.25 14.18 -7.57
C ARG A 140 -0.70 13.18 -6.92
N ALA A 141 -0.21 11.98 -6.58
CA ALA A 141 -0.97 10.95 -5.88
C ALA A 141 -1.57 11.51 -4.58
N LYS A 142 -0.74 12.19 -3.77
CA LYS A 142 -1.18 12.89 -2.56
C LYS A 142 -2.34 13.84 -2.82
N LYS A 143 -2.17 14.72 -3.82
CA LYS A 143 -3.18 15.74 -4.16
C LYS A 143 -4.49 15.09 -4.62
N SER A 144 -4.41 13.93 -5.28
CA SER A 144 -5.57 13.15 -5.72
C SER A 144 -6.17 12.24 -4.64
N GLY A 145 -5.63 12.21 -3.43
CA GLY A 145 -6.09 11.34 -2.34
C GLY A 145 -5.78 9.85 -2.56
N LYS A 146 -4.78 9.55 -3.40
CA LYS A 146 -4.31 8.20 -3.70
C LYS A 146 -2.93 7.95 -3.07
N MET A 147 -2.64 6.69 -2.78
CA MET A 147 -1.29 6.26 -2.43
C MET A 147 -0.50 5.96 -3.71
N CYS A 148 0.73 6.44 -3.74
CA CYS A 148 1.68 6.21 -4.81
C CYS A 148 2.38 4.86 -4.61
N VAL A 149 2.24 3.93 -5.54
CA VAL A 149 2.95 2.65 -5.53
C VAL A 149 4.20 2.80 -6.38
N LEU A 150 5.36 2.61 -5.76
CA LEU A 150 6.66 2.52 -6.42
C LEU A 150 7.15 1.08 -6.30
N MET A 151 8.08 0.67 -7.16
CA MET A 151 8.72 -0.64 -7.08
C MET A 151 10.20 -0.48 -6.79
N GLY A 152 10.70 -1.27 -5.83
CA GLY A 152 12.13 -1.39 -5.54
C GLY A 152 12.57 -2.83 -5.74
N LEU A 153 13.60 -3.07 -6.57
CA LEU A 153 14.14 -4.40 -6.77
C LEU A 153 15.03 -4.80 -5.60
N GLU A 154 14.59 -5.76 -4.80
CA GLU A 154 15.34 -6.28 -3.66
C GLU A 154 16.04 -7.59 -4.04
N GLY A 155 17.35 -7.47 -4.27
CA GLY A 155 18.20 -8.57 -4.68
C GLY A 155 18.71 -8.41 -6.10
N GLY A 156 19.98 -8.00 -6.24
CA GLY A 156 20.60 -7.78 -7.56
C GLY A 156 20.71 -9.05 -8.41
N TYR A 157 20.58 -10.24 -7.81
CA TYR A 157 20.54 -11.50 -8.55
C TYR A 157 19.29 -11.65 -9.43
N ALA A 158 18.24 -10.84 -9.22
CA ALA A 158 17.05 -10.81 -10.05
C ALA A 158 17.34 -10.48 -11.53
N ILE A 159 18.40 -9.72 -11.83
CA ILE A 159 18.77 -9.42 -13.22
C ILE A 159 19.63 -10.51 -13.87
N GLU A 160 20.00 -11.55 -13.13
CA GLU A 160 20.79 -12.69 -13.63
C GLU A 160 22.06 -12.28 -14.39
N ASN A 161 22.78 -11.27 -13.86
CA ASN A 161 23.97 -10.65 -14.48
C ASN A 161 23.73 -10.06 -15.88
N SER A 162 22.49 -9.72 -16.22
CA SER A 162 22.10 -9.15 -17.51
C SER A 162 21.74 -7.67 -17.37
N LEU A 163 22.59 -6.80 -17.94
CA LEU A 163 22.25 -5.37 -18.08
C LEU A 163 21.07 -5.14 -19.03
N TYR A 164 20.78 -6.10 -19.91
CA TYR A 164 19.57 -6.04 -20.74
C TYR A 164 18.33 -6.19 -19.87
N ALA A 165 18.32 -7.17 -18.95
CA ALA A 165 17.23 -7.36 -17.98
C ALA A 165 17.09 -6.18 -17.01
N LEU A 166 18.20 -5.52 -16.64
CA LEU A 166 18.12 -4.32 -15.81
C LEU A 166 17.39 -3.14 -16.49
N ARG A 167 17.42 -3.06 -17.83
CA ARG A 167 16.90 -1.92 -18.61
C ARG A 167 15.49 -2.13 -19.17
N ASN A 168 15.01 -3.37 -19.24
CA ASN A 168 13.77 -3.74 -19.92
C ASN A 168 12.94 -4.64 -19.01
#